data_AF-A0AAT9HP15-F1
#
_entry.id   AF-A0AAT9HP15-F1
#
_cell.length_a   1.000
_cell.length_b   1.000
_cell.length_c   1.000
_cell.angle_alpha   90.00
_cell.angle_beta   90.00
_cell.angle_gamma   90.00
#
_symmetry.space_group_name_H-M   'P 1'
#
loop_
_entity.id
_entity.type
_entity.pdbx_description
1 polymer ?
#
loop_
_entity_poly.entity_id
_entity_poly.type
_entity_poly.pdbx_seq_one_letter_code
_entity_poly.pdbx_strand_id
1 'polypeptide(L)' 'MWEWTSSDFTPYPGFRAFPYKEYSEVFFGSGHKVLRGGSFAVDAVACRGTFRNWDLPVRRQIFSGFRTARSEDV' A
#
# COMPACT_ATOMS: atom_id res chain seq x y z
N MET A 1 2.19 1.33 -12.44
CA MET A 1 0.83 1.49 -11.85
C MET A 1 0.93 1.01 -10.43
N TRP A 2 0.21 1.61 -9.49
CA TRP A 2 0.15 1.05 -8.14
C TRP A 2 -0.45 -0.36 -8.20
N GLU A 3 0.21 -1.35 -7.60
CA GLU A 3 -0.23 -2.74 -7.65
C GLU A 3 -0.95 -3.12 -6.36
N TRP A 4 -2.23 -3.48 -6.46
CA TRP A 4 -3.02 -3.97 -5.32
C TRP A 4 -2.40 -5.24 -4.73
N THR A 5 -2.40 -5.33 -3.41
CA THR A 5 -2.03 -6.53 -2.65
C THR A 5 -3.22 -7.03 -1.83
N SER A 6 -3.18 -8.29 -1.39
CA SER A 6 -4.19 -8.85 -0.47
C SER A 6 -4.05 -8.34 0.97
N SER A 7 -2.90 -7.75 1.32
CA SER A 7 -2.54 -7.31 2.66
C SER A 7 -3.37 -6.12 3.15
N ASP A 8 -3.82 -6.21 4.40
CA ASP A 8 -4.36 -5.07 5.14
C ASP A 8 -3.27 -4.03 5.44
N PHE A 9 -3.69 -2.77 5.61
CA PHE A 9 -2.77 -1.74 6.07
C PHE A 9 -2.61 -1.83 7.60
N THR A 10 -1.61 -2.57 8.06
CA THR A 10 -1.29 -2.73 9.48
C THR A 10 0.14 -2.25 9.80
N PRO A 11 0.44 -1.88 11.06
CA PRO A 11 1.80 -1.53 11.45
C PRO A 11 2.71 -2.76 11.36
N TYR A 12 3.96 -2.55 10.96
CA TYR A 12 4.98 -3.58 11.17
C TYR A 12 5.36 -3.68 12.65
N PRO A 13 5.89 -4.83 13.11
CA PRO A 13 6.39 -4.96 14.48
C PRO A 13 7.37 -3.84 14.83
N GLY A 14 7.14 -3.18 15.97
CA GLY A 14 7.97 -2.07 16.44
C GLY A 14 7.73 -0.72 15.76
N PHE A 15 6.70 -0.59 14.91
CA PHE A 15 6.32 0.71 14.34
C PHE A 15 6.12 1.76 15.43
N ARG A 16 6.73 2.93 15.22
CA ARG A 16 6.49 4.16 15.98
C ARG A 16 6.34 5.29 14.96
N ALA A 17 5.24 6.03 15.03
CA ALA A 17 5.02 7.15 14.13
C ALA A 17 6.11 8.22 14.28
N PHE A 18 6.58 8.73 13.14
CA PHE A 18 7.44 9.89 13.07
C PHE A 18 7.44 10.48 11.65
N PRO A 19 7.48 11.82 11.49
CA PRO A 19 7.16 12.83 12.50
C PRO A 19 5.63 13.01 12.67
N TYR A 20 4.83 12.42 11.78
CA TYR A 20 3.39 12.68 11.67
C TYR A 20 2.58 11.40 11.89
N LYS A 21 1.87 11.34 13.02
CA LYS A 21 1.14 10.16 13.49
C LYS A 21 -0.04 9.81 12.61
N GLU A 22 -0.83 10.80 12.25
CA GLU A 22 -2.07 10.65 11.51
C GLU A 22 -1.83 10.30 10.04
N TYR A 23 -0.59 10.37 9.56
CA TYR A 23 -0.24 9.91 8.21
C TYR A 23 -0.56 8.43 8.01
N SER A 24 -0.45 7.59 9.05
CA SER A 24 -0.68 6.15 8.91
C SER A 24 -1.60 5.57 9.99
N GLU A 25 -1.46 6.00 11.24
CA GLU A 25 -2.10 5.29 12.35
C GLU A 25 -3.63 5.24 12.27
N VAL A 26 -4.25 6.32 11.80
CA VAL A 26 -5.72 6.41 11.68
C VAL A 26 -6.30 5.53 10.57
N PHE A 27 -5.46 5.01 9.68
CA PHE A 27 -5.87 4.15 8.57
C PHE A 27 -5.57 2.66 8.83
N PHE A 28 -4.91 2.34 9.95
CA PHE A 28 -4.59 0.96 10.26
C PHE A 28 -5.83 0.10 10.49
N GLY A 29 -5.79 -1.13 9.99
CA GLY A 29 -6.88 -2.10 10.09
C GLY A 29 -7.23 -2.71 8.73
N SER A 30 -8.36 -3.41 8.69
CA SER A 30 -8.82 -4.15 7.50
C SER A 30 -9.62 -3.32 6.50
N GLY A 31 -9.91 -2.05 6.81
CA GLY A 31 -10.67 -1.15 5.94
C GLY A 31 -9.91 -0.73 4.68
N HIS A 32 -8.57 -0.70 4.73
CA HIS A 32 -7.70 -0.30 3.62
C HIS A 32 -6.80 -1.45 3.19
N LYS A 33 -6.50 -1.53 1.89
CA LYS A 33 -5.57 -2.50 1.31
C LYS A 33 -4.32 -1.81 0.81
N VAL A 34 -3.19 -2.48 0.94
CA VAL A 34 -1.89 -1.93 0.54
C VAL A 34 -1.71 -2.01 -0.97
N LEU A 35 -1.13 -0.95 -1.56
CA LEU A 35 -0.59 -0.95 -2.93
C LEU A 35 0.91 -0.69 -2.95
N ARG A 36 1.60 -1.22 -3.97
CA ARG A 36 3.07 -1.18 -4.09
C ARG A 36 3.54 -0.69 -5.46
N GLY A 37 4.82 -0.34 -5.56
CA GLY A 37 5.54 -0.12 -6.83
C GLY A 37 5.50 1.29 -7.42
N GLY A 38 4.51 2.12 -7.09
CA GLY A 38 4.35 3.45 -7.68
C GLY A 38 3.61 3.42 -9.03
N SER A 39 3.31 4.60 -9.57
CA SER A 39 2.70 4.74 -10.90
C SER A 39 3.48 5.75 -11.74
N PHE A 40 3.12 5.91 -13.01
CA PHE A 40 3.75 6.90 -13.89
C PHE A 40 3.60 8.35 -13.37
N ALA A 41 2.63 8.60 -12.48
CA ALA A 41 2.37 9.89 -11.88
C ALA A 41 3.06 10.11 -10.52
N VAL A 42 3.87 9.15 -10.06
CA VAL A 42 4.53 9.22 -8.73
C VAL A 42 5.95 9.76 -8.87
N ASP A 43 6.33 10.67 -7.99
CA ASP A 43 7.70 11.18 -7.90
C ASP A 43 8.69 10.10 -7.44
N ALA A 44 9.93 10.17 -7.94
CA ALA A 44 10.98 9.21 -7.64
C ALA A 44 11.24 9.02 -6.13
N VAL A 45 11.02 10.05 -5.29
CA VAL A 45 11.21 9.95 -3.83
C VAL A 45 10.27 8.94 -3.16
N ALA A 46 9.09 8.72 -3.74
CA ALA A 46 8.11 7.75 -3.27
C ALA A 46 8.23 6.38 -3.97
N CYS A 47 9.01 6.29 -5.06
CA CYS A 47 9.31 5.04 -5.78
C CYS A 47 10.36 4.19 -5.06
N ARG A 48 10.08 3.82 -3.81
CA ARG A 48 10.94 2.97 -2.98
C ARG A 48 10.33 1.59 -2.83
N GLY A 49 11.17 0.55 -2.88
CA GLY A 49 10.74 -0.85 -2.66
C GLY A 49 10.04 -1.09 -1.31
N THR A 50 10.18 -0.17 -0.35
CA THR A 50 9.54 -0.21 0.97
C THR A 50 8.28 0.67 1.10
N PHE A 51 7.99 1.59 0.17
CA PHE A 51 6.87 2.54 0.29
C PHE A 51 5.50 1.86 0.16
N ARG A 52 4.63 2.05 1.15
CA ARG A 52 3.28 1.45 1.23
C ARG A 52 2.25 2.54 0.93
N ASN A 53 1.60 2.46 -0.23
CA ASN A 53 0.36 3.21 -0.46
C ASN A 53 -0.82 2.41 0.09
N TRP A 54 -1.96 3.06 0.36
CA TRP A 54 -3.19 2.40 0.82
C TRP A 54 -4.43 3.16 0.35
N ASP A 55 -5.53 2.45 0.09
CA ASP A 55 -6.84 3.05 -0.17
C ASP A 55 -7.96 2.03 0.17
N LEU A 56 -9.21 2.49 0.20
CA LEU A 56 -10.38 1.64 0.36
C LEU A 56 -10.53 0.72 -0.89
N PRO A 57 -10.84 -0.58 -0.74
CA PRO A 57 -10.92 -1.53 -1.86
C PRO A 57 -11.89 -1.15 -2.99
N VAL A 58 -12.90 -0.33 -2.69
CA VAL A 58 -13.89 0.14 -3.67
C VAL A 58 -13.34 1.22 -4.62
N ARG A 59 -12.20 1.85 -4.28
CA ARG A 59 -11.64 2.99 -5.01
C ARG A 59 -10.97 2.56 -6.31
N ARG A 60 -11.24 3.33 -7.37
CA ARG A 60 -10.80 3.04 -8.75
C ARG A 60 -10.37 4.30 -9.51
N GLN A 61 -10.40 5.46 -8.87
CA GLN A 61 -9.99 6.74 -9.44
C GLN A 61 -8.46 6.93 -9.47
N ILE A 62 -7.73 6.22 -8.61
CA ILE A 62 -6.27 6.26 -8.57
C ILE A 62 -5.66 5.43 -9.71
N PHE A 63 -4.41 5.71 -10.08
CA PHE A 63 -3.66 4.92 -11.07
C PHE A 63 -3.21 3.57 -10.50
N SER A 64 -4.16 2.65 -10.30
CA SER A 64 -3.95 1.30 -9.77
C SER A 64 -4.29 0.20 -10.76
N GLY A 65 -3.62 -0.94 -10.60
CA GLY A 65 -3.83 -2.19 -11.31
C GLY A 65 -3.50 -3.37 -10.39
N PHE A 66 -3.27 -4.55 -10.95
CA PHE A 66 -2.91 -5.73 -10.18
C PHE A 66 -1.79 -6.51 -10.85
N ARG A 67 -1.03 -7.23 -10.03
CA ARG A 67 -0.08 -8.25 -10.45
C ARG A 67 -0.52 -9.56 -9.85
N THR A 68 -0.57 -10.61 -10.66
CA THR A 68 -0.97 -11.94 -10.19
C THR A 68 0.17 -12.59 -9.41
N ALA A 69 -0.20 -13.38 -8.41
CA ALA A 69 0.68 -14.27 -7.68
C ALA A 69 -0.02 -15.61 -7.52
N ARG A 70 0.75 -16.69 -7.39
CA ARG A 70 0.24 -18.03 -7.13
C ARG A 70 1.11 -18.70 -6.07
N SER A 71 0.54 -19.64 -5.32
CA SER A 71 1.33 -20.56 -4.51
C SER A 71 2.18 -21.45 -5.41
N GLU A 72 3.31 -21.93 -4.89
CA GLU A 72 4.19 -22.81 -5.66
C GLU A 72 3.57 -24.20 -5.90
N ASP A 73 2.71 -24.67 -4.99
CA ASP A 73 2.14 -26.03 -4.98
C ASP A 73 1.04 -26.28 -6.04
N VAL A 74 1.07 -25.60 -7.19
CA VAL A 74 0.12 -25.76 -8.31
C VAL A 74 0.79 -26.28 -9.57
#